data_AF-A0A349SAZ3-F1
#
_entry.id   AF-A0A349SAZ3-F1
#
_cell.length_a   1.000
_cell.length_b   1.000
_cell.length_c   1.000
_cell.angle_alpha   90.00
_cell.angle_beta   90.00
_cell.angle_gamma   90.00
#
_symmetry.space_group_name_H-M   'P 1'
#
loop_
_entity.id
_entity.type
_entity.pdbx_description
1 polymer ?
#
loop_
_entity_poly.entity_id
_entity_poly.type
_entity_poly.pdbx_seq_one_letter_code
_entity_poly.pdbx_strand_id
1 'polypeptide(L)'
;MHSKTLLALTSSALALPGVVAVSSAHADTPPAVSVLSYRASSYKEDDLDASVLFAGSAERYDIKVHQLRYSAPVGEKYSFSLDSSYESMSGASPWYTVESVNGNAKVAMSGATIYEKRRDITASGRRYFDSGNLGISLTISDENDYRSNSMAVDGSFTLANNSTTISGGASYSDDELSPTDALLFNRIPSATKANSSAFVSVTQILNQFSILQSGISTARASGFLSDPYKLVDRRPEER
;
A
#
# COMPACT_ATOMS: atom_id res chain seq x y z
N MET A 1 -11.72 12.81 -14.68
CA MET A 1 -10.75 11.93 -15.39
C MET A 1 -9.98 11.16 -14.35
N HIS A 2 -10.01 9.83 -14.41
CA HIS A 2 -9.29 8.97 -13.45
C HIS A 2 -7.78 9.18 -13.60
N SER A 3 -7.11 9.63 -12.54
CA SER A 3 -5.66 9.47 -12.44
C SER A 3 -5.37 7.98 -12.25
N LYS A 4 -5.37 7.25 -13.37
CA LYS A 4 -4.93 5.85 -13.46
C LYS A 4 -3.50 5.70 -12.92
N THR A 5 -2.74 6.79 -12.85
CA THR A 5 -1.37 6.89 -12.39
C THR A 5 -1.21 6.69 -10.88
N LEU A 6 -2.13 7.18 -10.05
CA LEU A 6 -2.01 7.04 -8.58
C LEU A 6 -2.40 5.63 -8.10
N LEU A 7 -3.43 5.05 -8.73
CA LEU A 7 -3.78 3.63 -8.59
C LEU A 7 -2.71 2.72 -9.18
N ALA A 8 -2.04 3.13 -10.27
CA ALA A 8 -0.91 2.39 -10.84
C ALA A 8 0.32 2.41 -9.92
N LEU A 9 0.57 3.50 -9.18
CA LEU A 9 1.74 3.59 -8.28
C LEU A 9 1.57 2.72 -7.02
N THR A 10 0.37 2.73 -6.42
CA THR A 10 0.04 1.88 -5.27
C THR A 10 -0.11 0.41 -5.65
N SER A 11 -0.69 0.10 -6.82
CA SER A 11 -0.70 -1.28 -7.34
C SER A 11 0.68 -1.76 -7.80
N SER A 12 1.58 -0.89 -8.30
CA SER A 12 2.95 -1.28 -8.64
C SER A 12 3.80 -1.58 -7.41
N ALA A 13 3.55 -0.91 -6.29
CA ALA A 13 4.19 -1.25 -5.01
C ALA A 13 3.75 -2.63 -4.49
N LEU A 14 2.50 -3.04 -4.78
CA LEU A 14 1.96 -4.37 -4.47
C LEU A 14 2.30 -5.43 -5.53
N ALA A 15 2.56 -5.01 -6.77
CA ALA A 15 2.86 -5.87 -7.92
C ALA A 15 4.36 -6.05 -8.20
N LEU A 16 5.23 -5.50 -7.35
CA LEU A 16 6.65 -5.86 -7.34
C LEU A 16 6.88 -6.98 -6.31
N PRO A 17 6.84 -8.26 -6.73
CA PRO A 17 7.55 -9.30 -6.01
C PRO A 17 9.04 -8.94 -6.05
N GLY A 18 9.50 -8.14 -5.08
CA GLY A 18 10.85 -7.60 -5.08
C GLY A 18 11.08 -6.33 -4.24
N VAL A 19 10.03 -5.59 -3.85
CA VAL A 19 10.16 -4.46 -2.89
C VAL A 19 9.96 -4.91 -1.45
N VAL A 20 9.35 -6.07 -1.22
CA VAL A 20 9.50 -6.83 0.04
C VAL A 20 10.90 -7.44 0.00
N ALA A 21 11.90 -6.63 0.36
CA ALA A 21 13.30 -6.98 0.51
C ALA A 21 13.84 -7.92 -0.59
N VAL A 22 14.67 -7.37 -1.48
CA VAL A 22 15.85 -8.11 -1.90
C VAL A 22 16.55 -8.61 -0.63
N SER A 23 16.19 -9.81 -0.19
CA SER A 23 17.02 -10.67 0.62
C SER A 23 18.23 -10.92 -0.26
N SER A 24 19.19 -10.00 -0.16
CA SER A 24 20.59 -10.32 -0.42
C SER A 24 20.82 -11.68 0.20
N ALA A 25 21.47 -12.59 -0.55
CA ALA A 25 21.68 -14.00 -0.23
C ALA A 25 22.41 -14.21 1.12
N HIS A 26 21.76 -13.82 2.20
CA HIS A 26 22.04 -14.14 3.57
C HIS A 26 21.22 -15.39 3.86
N ALA A 27 21.82 -16.29 4.63
CA ALA A 27 21.09 -17.41 5.20
C ALA A 27 19.78 -16.90 5.83
N ASP A 28 18.71 -17.66 5.64
CA ASP A 28 17.37 -17.38 6.17
C ASP A 28 17.42 -17.46 7.70
N THR A 29 17.91 -16.40 8.32
CA THR A 29 18.29 -16.32 9.73
C THR A 29 17.75 -15.05 10.36
N PRO A 30 17.55 -15.03 11.69
CA PRO A 30 17.16 -13.81 12.39
C PRO A 30 18.16 -12.67 12.19
N PRO A 31 17.73 -11.40 12.34
CA PRO A 31 18.64 -10.26 12.39
C PRO A 31 19.73 -10.47 13.45
N ALA A 32 20.99 -10.23 13.11
CA ALA A 32 22.10 -10.42 14.04
C ALA A 32 22.06 -9.47 15.25
N VAL A 33 21.43 -8.31 15.08
CA VAL A 33 21.29 -7.27 16.10
C VAL A 33 19.92 -6.63 16.02
N SER A 34 19.50 -5.99 17.11
CA SER A 34 18.34 -5.11 17.10
C SER A 34 18.65 -3.83 16.30
N VAL A 35 17.77 -3.47 15.38
CA VAL A 35 17.89 -2.30 14.51
C VAL A 35 16.66 -1.43 14.69
N LEU A 36 16.89 -0.15 14.97
CA LEU A 36 15.88 0.91 14.92
C LEU A 36 16.21 1.83 13.74
N SER A 37 15.27 1.94 12.82
CA SER A 37 15.40 2.76 11.61
C SER A 37 14.30 3.80 11.57
N TYR A 38 14.65 5.00 11.15
CA TYR A 38 13.70 6.07 10.90
C TYR A 38 13.92 6.62 9.49
N ARG A 39 12.82 6.81 8.75
CA ARG A 39 12.83 7.43 7.43
C ARG A 39 11.77 8.52 7.38
N ALA A 40 12.16 9.68 6.88
CA ALA A 40 11.24 10.75 6.55
C ALA A 40 11.35 11.04 5.05
N SER A 41 10.22 11.25 4.40
CA SER A 41 10.15 11.66 3.00
C SER A 41 9.08 12.72 2.82
N SER A 42 9.31 13.61 1.86
CA SER A 42 8.34 14.60 1.42
C SER A 42 8.25 14.58 -0.09
N TYR A 43 7.03 14.73 -0.60
CA TYR A 43 6.73 14.93 -2.00
C TYR A 43 5.87 16.17 -2.10
N LYS A 44 6.29 17.10 -2.95
CA LYS A 44 5.55 18.32 -3.22
C LYS A 44 5.42 18.51 -4.72
N GLU A 45 4.21 18.82 -5.14
CA GLU A 45 3.92 19.22 -6.51
C GLU A 45 4.03 20.74 -6.63
N ASP A 46 4.54 21.20 -7.77
CA ASP A 46 4.47 22.62 -8.11
C ASP A 46 3.02 23.04 -8.29
N ASP A 47 2.76 24.31 -7.96
CA ASP A 47 1.45 24.92 -8.19
C ASP A 47 1.08 24.83 -9.67
N LEU A 48 -0.22 24.65 -9.93
CA LEU A 48 -0.74 24.66 -11.28
C LEU A 48 -0.54 26.04 -11.91
N ASP A 49 -0.05 26.08 -13.14
CA ASP A 49 0.10 27.34 -13.89
C ASP A 49 -1.27 28.07 -13.99
N ALA A 50 -1.27 29.34 -13.58
CA ALA A 50 -2.48 30.16 -13.54
C ALA A 50 -3.16 30.30 -14.92
N SER A 51 -2.41 30.15 -16.02
CA SER A 51 -2.94 30.21 -17.38
C SER A 51 -3.88 29.04 -17.71
N VAL A 52 -3.66 27.88 -17.08
CA VAL A 52 -4.46 26.66 -17.26
C VAL A 52 -5.49 26.44 -16.14
N LEU A 53 -5.40 27.18 -15.03
CA LEU A 53 -6.40 27.16 -13.97
C LEU A 53 -7.68 27.87 -14.43
N PHE A 54 -8.80 27.14 -14.41
CA PHE A 54 -10.13 27.70 -14.68
C PHE A 54 -10.79 28.24 -13.41
N ALA A 55 -10.74 27.47 -12.33
CA ALA A 55 -11.32 27.78 -11.02
C ALA A 55 -10.71 26.89 -9.94
N GLY A 56 -10.77 27.32 -8.68
CA GLY A 56 -10.22 26.57 -7.53
C GLY A 56 -8.86 27.09 -7.08
N SER A 57 -8.13 26.27 -6.32
CA SER A 57 -6.76 26.58 -5.91
C SER A 57 -5.73 26.08 -6.93
N ALA A 58 -4.65 26.83 -7.10
CA ALA A 58 -3.48 26.38 -7.83
C ALA A 58 -2.62 25.40 -7.02
N GLU A 59 -2.73 25.42 -5.68
CA GLU A 59 -1.92 24.61 -4.78
C GLU A 59 -2.17 23.11 -5.00
N ARG A 60 -1.12 22.39 -5.33
CA ARG A 60 -1.16 20.94 -5.55
C ARG A 60 -0.63 20.17 -4.34
N TYR A 61 -0.50 18.86 -4.46
CA TYR A 61 -0.28 17.99 -3.31
C TYR A 61 1.07 18.25 -2.62
N ASP A 62 1.03 18.41 -1.30
CA ASP A 62 2.16 18.26 -0.38
C ASP A 62 1.90 17.04 0.51
N ILE A 63 2.78 16.04 0.43
CA ILE A 63 2.72 14.79 1.16
C ILE A 63 3.98 14.68 2.02
N LYS A 64 3.79 14.36 3.30
CA LYS A 64 4.86 14.09 4.25
C LYS A 64 4.64 12.72 4.86
N VAL A 65 5.68 11.91 4.88
CA VAL A 65 5.65 10.55 5.41
C VAL A 65 6.77 10.38 6.41
N HIS A 66 6.43 9.87 7.59
CA HIS A 66 7.35 9.45 8.63
C HIS A 66 7.20 7.96 8.85
N GLN A 67 8.30 7.23 8.87
CA GLN A 67 8.33 5.79 9.02
C GLN A 67 9.33 5.41 10.10
N LEU A 68 8.88 4.61 11.04
CA LEU A 68 9.69 4.01 12.09
C LEU A 68 9.65 2.50 11.91
N ARG A 69 10.82 1.86 11.99
CA ARG A 69 10.94 0.41 11.95
C ARG A 69 11.86 -0.06 13.04
N TYR A 70 11.37 -0.98 13.86
CA TYR A 70 12.16 -1.73 14.82
C TYR A 70 12.19 -3.19 14.40
N SER A 71 13.35 -3.83 14.45
CA SER A 71 13.51 -5.26 14.19
C SER A 71 14.55 -5.85 15.13
N ALA A 72 14.28 -7.00 15.73
CA ALA A 72 15.18 -7.63 16.68
C ALA A 72 15.12 -9.16 16.60
N PRO A 73 16.24 -9.86 16.85
CA PRO A 73 16.21 -11.29 17.12
C PRO A 73 15.49 -11.58 18.44
N VAL A 74 14.82 -12.72 18.50
CA VAL A 74 14.21 -13.28 19.71
C VAL A 74 14.74 -14.71 19.86
N GLY A 75 15.83 -14.85 20.61
CA GLY A 75 16.60 -16.10 20.63
C GLY A 75 17.26 -16.40 19.28
N GLU A 76 17.56 -17.67 19.02
CA GLU A 76 18.36 -18.08 17.85
C GLU A 76 17.55 -18.30 16.57
N LYS A 77 16.23 -18.50 16.69
CA LYS A 77 15.37 -18.94 15.59
C LYS A 77 14.17 -18.05 15.33
N TYR A 78 14.07 -16.90 16.00
CA TYR A 78 12.94 -16.00 15.82
C TYR A 78 13.37 -14.56 15.66
N SER A 79 12.52 -13.76 15.03
CA SER A 79 12.62 -12.31 15.02
C SER A 79 11.26 -11.67 15.24
N PHE A 80 11.30 -10.48 15.80
CA PHE A 80 10.15 -9.60 15.93
C PHE A 80 10.41 -8.32 15.12
N SER A 81 9.37 -7.76 14.50
CA SER A 81 9.40 -6.41 13.95
C SER A 81 8.16 -5.61 14.31
N LEU A 82 8.38 -4.30 14.45
CA LEU A 82 7.33 -3.31 14.59
C LEU A 82 7.60 -2.21 13.57
N ASP A 83 6.65 -2.00 12.67
CA ASP A 83 6.70 -1.01 11.61
C ASP A 83 5.56 -0.02 11.85
N SER A 84 5.84 1.28 11.79
CA SER A 84 4.83 2.32 11.92
C SER A 84 5.05 3.40 10.88
N SER A 85 3.96 3.83 10.24
CA SER A 85 3.94 4.96 9.31
C SER A 85 2.97 6.03 9.81
N TYR A 86 3.30 7.27 9.51
CA TYR A 86 2.39 8.39 9.57
C TYR A 86 2.55 9.20 8.29
N GLU A 87 1.47 9.35 7.55
CA GLU A 87 1.39 10.15 6.35
C GLU A 87 0.38 11.28 6.55
N SER A 88 0.74 12.46 6.07
CA SER A 88 -0.18 13.59 5.91
C SER A 88 -0.12 14.09 4.49
N MET A 89 -1.28 14.31 3.88
CA MET A 89 -1.44 14.85 2.54
C MET A 89 -2.29 16.12 2.62
N SER A 90 -1.93 17.13 1.86
CA SER A 90 -2.73 18.35 1.69
C SER A 90 -2.66 18.86 0.26
N GLY A 91 -3.63 19.69 -0.16
CA GLY A 91 -3.60 20.40 -1.45
C GLY A 91 -4.96 20.45 -2.13
N ALA A 92 -4.97 20.67 -3.45
CA ALA A 92 -6.16 20.60 -4.27
C ALA A 92 -6.11 19.45 -5.29
N SER A 93 -7.27 18.90 -5.65
CA SER A 93 -7.43 17.83 -6.64
C SER A 93 -8.15 18.33 -7.90
N PRO A 94 -7.81 17.82 -9.09
CA PRO A 94 -8.56 18.12 -10.32
C PRO A 94 -9.98 17.58 -10.27
N TRP A 95 -10.97 18.41 -10.58
CA TRP A 95 -12.38 17.97 -10.64
C TRP A 95 -12.82 17.66 -12.07
N TYR A 96 -12.62 18.58 -13.00
CA TYR A 96 -12.93 18.40 -14.43
C TYR A 96 -12.08 19.33 -15.31
N THR A 97 -12.02 19.03 -16.61
CA THR A 97 -11.38 19.87 -17.62
C THR A 97 -12.43 20.51 -18.52
N VAL A 98 -12.16 21.74 -18.96
CA VAL A 98 -12.99 22.48 -19.91
C VAL A 98 -12.12 22.95 -21.06
N GLU A 99 -12.65 22.88 -22.27
CA GLU A 99 -11.98 23.44 -23.44
C GLU A 99 -12.26 24.94 -23.52
N SER A 100 -11.22 25.76 -23.60
CA SER A 100 -11.36 27.20 -23.77
C SER A 100 -11.70 27.53 -25.21
N VAL A 101 -12.29 28.71 -25.44
CA VAL A 101 -12.66 29.23 -26.77
C VAL A 101 -11.47 29.27 -27.75
N ASN A 102 -10.24 29.35 -27.23
CA ASN A 102 -8.99 29.36 -28.00
C ASN A 102 -8.41 27.94 -28.25
N GLY A 103 -9.14 26.86 -27.94
CA GLY A 103 -8.71 25.47 -28.10
C GLY A 103 -7.77 24.94 -27.00
N ASN A 104 -7.42 25.76 -26.00
CA ASN A 104 -6.60 25.34 -24.87
C ASN A 104 -7.45 24.71 -23.77
N ALA A 105 -7.08 23.52 -23.30
CA ALA A 105 -7.73 22.89 -22.16
C ALA A 105 -7.37 23.62 -20.86
N LYS A 106 -8.38 23.93 -20.05
CA LYS A 106 -8.24 24.43 -18.68
C LYS A 106 -8.79 23.40 -17.70
N VAL A 107 -8.34 23.46 -16.45
CA VAL A 107 -8.76 22.54 -15.39
C VAL A 107 -9.40 23.30 -14.24
N ALA A 108 -10.53 22.78 -13.76
CA ALA A 108 -11.14 23.20 -12.51
C ALA A 108 -10.57 22.32 -11.39
N MET A 109 -9.96 22.95 -10.39
CA MET A 109 -9.40 22.33 -9.21
C MET A 109 -10.38 22.46 -8.03
N SER A 110 -10.25 21.62 -7.01
CA SER A 110 -10.86 21.87 -5.70
C SER A 110 -10.24 23.10 -5.03
N GLY A 111 -10.80 23.52 -3.89
CA GLY A 111 -10.04 24.37 -2.96
C GLY A 111 -8.82 23.62 -2.41
N ALA A 112 -7.86 24.36 -1.86
CA ALA A 112 -6.74 23.80 -1.08
C ALA A 112 -7.21 23.37 0.33
N THR A 113 -8.29 22.61 0.37
CA THR A 113 -8.97 22.19 1.59
C THR A 113 -8.83 20.70 1.84
N ILE A 114 -8.23 19.95 0.91
CA ILE A 114 -7.97 18.52 1.11
C ILE A 114 -6.91 18.42 2.19
N TYR A 115 -7.23 17.64 3.21
CA TYR A 115 -6.31 17.33 4.28
C TYR A 115 -6.58 15.91 4.75
N GLU A 116 -5.66 15.00 4.40
CA GLU A 116 -5.75 13.59 4.72
C GLU A 116 -4.63 13.15 5.64
N LYS A 117 -4.92 12.16 6.47
CA LYS A 117 -3.96 11.50 7.34
C LYS A 117 -4.12 10.01 7.22
N ARG A 118 -3.00 9.30 7.23
CA ARG A 118 -2.96 7.84 7.40
C ARG A 118 -1.95 7.49 8.48
N ARG A 119 -2.33 6.59 9.38
CA ARG A 119 -1.44 5.95 10.35
C ARG A 119 -1.53 4.45 10.19
N ASP A 120 -0.40 3.81 9.90
CA ASP A 120 -0.30 2.35 9.88
C ASP A 120 0.62 1.86 11.00
N ILE A 121 0.26 0.73 11.58
CA ILE A 121 1.10 -0.02 12.51
C ILE A 121 1.03 -1.49 12.12
N THR A 122 2.20 -2.09 11.88
CA THR A 122 2.35 -3.53 11.62
C THR A 122 3.24 -4.15 12.67
N ALA A 123 2.76 -5.19 13.34
CA ALA A 123 3.56 -6.04 14.21
C ALA A 123 3.74 -7.40 13.55
N SER A 124 4.98 -7.88 13.48
CA SER A 124 5.31 -9.14 12.82
C SER A 124 6.21 -10.02 13.67
N GLY A 125 5.97 -11.33 13.59
CA GLY A 125 6.83 -12.36 14.16
C GLY A 125 7.24 -13.34 13.06
N ARG A 126 8.50 -13.76 13.07
CA ARG A 126 9.02 -14.74 12.12
C ARG A 126 9.85 -15.79 12.82
N ARG A 127 9.69 -17.04 12.39
CA ARG A 127 10.51 -18.19 12.79
C ARG A 127 11.36 -18.63 11.61
N TYR A 128 12.61 -18.95 11.90
CA TYR A 128 13.61 -19.43 10.95
C TYR A 128 13.92 -20.90 11.20
N PHE A 129 14.11 -21.63 10.11
CA PHE A 129 14.45 -23.04 10.05
C PHE A 129 15.69 -23.21 9.16
N ASP A 130 16.31 -24.39 9.22
CA ASP A 130 17.55 -24.66 8.49
C ASP A 130 17.38 -24.57 6.96
N SER A 131 16.14 -24.65 6.47
CA SER A 131 15.81 -24.60 5.03
C SER A 131 14.59 -23.73 4.74
N GLY A 132 14.27 -22.74 5.57
CA GLY A 132 13.13 -21.85 5.31
C GLY A 132 12.71 -20.98 6.48
N ASN A 133 11.58 -20.30 6.32
CA ASN A 133 10.99 -19.47 7.37
C ASN A 133 9.46 -19.46 7.31
N LEU A 134 8.85 -19.04 8.42
CA LEU A 134 7.42 -18.79 8.54
C LEU A 134 7.20 -17.50 9.31
N GLY A 135 6.40 -16.59 8.74
CA GLY A 135 6.05 -15.29 9.28
C GLY A 135 4.55 -15.14 9.49
N ILE A 136 4.21 -14.32 10.48
CA ILE A 136 2.86 -13.79 10.71
C ILE A 136 2.96 -12.28 10.95
N SER A 137 2.02 -11.53 10.41
CA SER A 137 1.92 -10.09 10.62
C SER A 137 0.48 -9.66 10.88
N LEU A 138 0.30 -8.70 11.78
CA LEU A 138 -0.95 -8.01 12.05
C LEU A 138 -0.77 -6.53 11.74
N THR A 139 -1.69 -5.95 10.98
CA THR A 139 -1.64 -4.53 10.61
C THR A 139 -2.94 -3.83 10.94
N ILE A 140 -2.83 -2.64 11.51
CA ILE A 140 -3.95 -1.72 11.72
C ILE A 140 -3.62 -0.44 10.94
N SER A 141 -4.59 0.02 10.14
CA SER A 141 -4.52 1.25 9.35
C SER A 141 -5.71 2.14 9.69
N ASP A 142 -5.44 3.42 9.90
CA ASP A 142 -6.42 4.43 10.31
C ASP A 142 -6.23 5.68 9.45
N GLU A 143 -7.29 6.08 8.77
CA GLU A 143 -7.42 7.29 7.96
C GLU A 143 -8.65 8.08 8.39
N ASN A 144 -8.84 9.26 7.81
CA ASN A 144 -9.98 10.11 8.18
C ASN A 144 -11.35 9.46 7.88
N ASP A 145 -11.45 8.68 6.81
CA ASP A 145 -12.68 8.04 6.35
C ASP A 145 -12.55 6.52 6.13
N TYR A 146 -11.46 5.93 6.62
CA TYR A 146 -11.14 4.55 6.36
C TYR A 146 -10.40 3.93 7.54
N ARG A 147 -10.79 2.72 7.92
CA ARG A 147 -10.10 1.93 8.94
C ARG A 147 -9.97 0.49 8.47
N SER A 148 -8.80 -0.11 8.65
CA SER A 148 -8.56 -1.50 8.25
C SER A 148 -7.80 -2.25 9.33
N ASN A 149 -8.22 -3.50 9.55
CA ASN A 149 -7.48 -4.47 10.36
C ASN A 149 -7.16 -5.66 9.46
N SER A 150 -5.89 -6.03 9.38
CA SER A 150 -5.45 -7.13 8.52
C SER A 150 -4.49 -8.07 9.21
N MET A 151 -4.46 -9.30 8.69
CA MET A 151 -3.55 -10.35 9.08
C MET A 151 -2.95 -10.98 7.83
N ALA A 152 -1.67 -11.34 7.89
CA ALA A 152 -1.02 -12.13 6.85
C ALA A 152 -0.15 -13.23 7.47
N VAL A 153 -0.04 -14.34 6.75
CA VAL A 153 0.87 -15.45 7.03
C VAL A 153 1.63 -15.75 5.75
N ASP A 154 2.94 -15.85 5.84
CA ASP A 154 3.80 -16.08 4.68
C ASP A 154 5.02 -16.92 5.08
N GLY A 155 5.68 -17.53 4.11
CA GLY A 155 6.87 -18.33 4.37
C GLY A 155 7.58 -18.73 3.10
N SER A 156 8.77 -19.30 3.30
CA SER A 156 9.56 -19.84 2.21
C SER A 156 10.26 -21.13 2.62
N PHE A 157 10.58 -21.94 1.63
CA PHE A 157 11.34 -23.16 1.77
C PHE A 157 12.37 -23.25 0.64
N THR A 158 13.62 -23.48 1.00
CA THR A 158 14.74 -23.64 0.06
C THR A 158 15.07 -25.11 -0.06
N LEU A 159 15.10 -25.62 -1.30
CA LEU A 159 15.43 -27.01 -1.58
C LEU A 159 16.89 -27.30 -1.22
N ALA A 160 17.21 -28.58 -0.99
CA ALA A 160 18.53 -29.03 -0.54
C ALA A 160 19.71 -28.65 -1.47
N ASN A 161 19.43 -28.29 -2.73
CA ASN A 161 20.45 -27.80 -3.67
C ASN A 161 20.79 -26.31 -3.49
N ASN A 162 20.12 -25.62 -2.55
CA ASN A 162 20.23 -24.19 -2.25
C ASN A 162 20.07 -23.24 -3.46
N SER A 163 19.52 -23.75 -4.56
CA SER A 163 19.34 -23.01 -5.80
C SER A 163 17.87 -22.68 -6.07
N THR A 164 16.94 -23.40 -5.43
CA THR A 164 15.49 -23.23 -5.62
C THR A 164 14.82 -22.87 -4.30
N THR A 165 14.11 -21.76 -4.26
CA THR A 165 13.29 -21.34 -3.12
C THR A 165 11.84 -21.20 -3.54
N ILE A 166 10.96 -21.91 -2.86
CA ILE A 166 9.50 -21.79 -3.01
C ILE A 166 9.01 -20.89 -1.89
N SER A 167 8.22 -19.87 -2.23
CA SER A 167 7.63 -18.96 -1.25
C SER A 167 6.13 -18.85 -1.47
N GLY A 168 5.38 -18.61 -0.41
CA GLY A 168 3.94 -18.39 -0.51
C GLY A 168 3.39 -17.71 0.72
N GLY A 169 2.18 -17.21 0.60
CA GLY A 169 1.50 -16.55 1.70
C GLY A 169 0.05 -16.24 1.36
N ALA A 170 -0.68 -15.86 2.40
CA ALA A 170 -2.06 -15.41 2.32
C ALA A 170 -2.30 -14.27 3.30
N SER A 171 -3.23 -13.39 2.95
CA SER A 171 -3.66 -12.28 3.80
C SER A 171 -5.15 -12.07 3.74
N TYR A 172 -5.68 -11.46 4.80
CA TYR A 172 -7.07 -11.06 4.93
C TYR A 172 -7.13 -9.69 5.60
N SER A 173 -8.05 -8.83 5.15
CA SER A 173 -8.39 -7.58 5.82
C SER A 173 -9.91 -7.42 5.93
N ASP A 174 -10.32 -6.82 7.03
CA ASP A 174 -11.66 -6.29 7.25
C ASP A 174 -11.56 -4.78 7.39
N ASP A 175 -12.31 -4.08 6.54
CA ASP A 175 -12.16 -2.65 6.32
C ASP A 175 -13.52 -1.95 6.48
N GLU A 176 -13.50 -0.82 7.16
CA GLU A 176 -14.64 0.07 7.35
C GLU A 176 -14.38 1.39 6.63
N LEU A 177 -15.37 1.84 5.85
CA LEU A 177 -15.40 3.15 5.20
C LEU A 177 -16.40 4.02 5.93
N SER A 178 -16.00 5.24 6.29
CA SER A 178 -16.82 6.24 6.98
C SER A 178 -16.59 7.63 6.37
N PRO A 179 -17.22 7.95 5.21
CA PRO A 179 -17.00 9.21 4.50
C PRO A 179 -17.20 10.44 5.39
N THR A 180 -16.21 11.33 5.43
CA THR A 180 -16.16 12.49 6.34
C THR A 180 -17.35 13.44 6.19
N ASP A 181 -17.83 13.61 4.97
CA ASP A 181 -18.92 14.52 4.62
C ASP A 181 -20.21 13.75 4.25
N ALA A 182 -20.47 12.60 4.87
CA ALA A 182 -21.56 11.71 4.47
C ALA A 182 -22.95 12.40 4.53
N LEU A 183 -23.26 13.06 5.65
CA LEU A 183 -24.57 13.71 5.84
C LEU A 183 -24.76 14.94 4.94
N LEU A 184 -23.69 15.71 4.70
CA LEU A 184 -23.75 16.95 3.93
C LEU A 184 -24.08 16.71 2.45
N PHE A 185 -23.66 15.56 1.90
CA PHE A 185 -23.86 15.19 0.50
C PHE A 185 -24.70 13.92 0.31
N ASN A 186 -25.46 13.52 1.32
CA ASN A 186 -26.34 12.35 1.29
C ASN A 186 -25.64 11.06 0.81
N ARG A 187 -24.43 10.82 1.32
CA ARG A 187 -23.63 9.62 1.06
C ARG A 187 -23.91 8.54 2.10
N ILE A 188 -23.40 7.34 1.87
CA ILE A 188 -23.47 6.26 2.85
C ILE A 188 -22.73 6.68 4.15
N PRO A 189 -23.32 6.51 5.34
CA PRO A 189 -22.65 6.88 6.59
C PRO A 189 -21.48 5.96 6.95
N SER A 190 -21.66 4.66 6.75
CA SER A 190 -20.63 3.65 6.93
C SER A 190 -20.89 2.47 6.00
N ALA A 191 -19.82 1.79 5.59
CA ALA A 191 -19.90 0.51 4.91
C ALA A 191 -18.66 -0.34 5.17
N THR A 192 -18.80 -1.64 5.00
CA THR A 192 -17.70 -2.59 5.20
C THR A 192 -17.31 -3.26 3.88
N LYS A 193 -16.04 -3.60 3.78
CA LYS A 193 -15.50 -4.47 2.73
C LYS A 193 -14.45 -5.38 3.34
N ALA A 194 -14.23 -6.53 2.70
CA ALA A 194 -13.17 -7.45 3.06
C ALA A 194 -12.28 -7.72 1.85
N ASN A 195 -10.99 -7.89 2.09
CA ASN A 195 -10.03 -8.30 1.05
C ASN A 195 -9.33 -9.58 1.48
N SER A 196 -9.17 -10.50 0.55
CA SER A 196 -8.38 -11.72 0.72
C SER A 196 -7.37 -11.83 -0.41
N SER A 197 -6.14 -12.21 -0.11
CA SER A 197 -5.15 -12.47 -1.16
C SER A 197 -4.29 -13.69 -0.84
N ALA A 198 -3.74 -14.31 -1.87
CA ALA A 198 -2.79 -15.39 -1.74
C ALA A 198 -1.79 -15.36 -2.90
N PHE A 199 -0.58 -15.85 -2.65
CA PHE A 199 0.43 -15.98 -3.69
C PHE A 199 1.30 -17.21 -3.48
N VAL A 200 1.88 -17.68 -4.59
CA VAL A 200 2.96 -18.67 -4.61
C VAL A 200 4.00 -18.20 -5.63
N SER A 201 5.28 -18.33 -5.28
CA SER A 201 6.39 -18.02 -6.16
C SER A 201 7.53 -19.02 -6.02
N VAL A 202 8.30 -19.14 -7.09
CA VAL A 202 9.52 -19.92 -7.17
C VAL A 202 10.64 -18.99 -7.60
N THR A 203 11.73 -19.01 -6.86
CA THR A 203 12.98 -18.34 -7.20
C THR A 203 14.03 -19.40 -7.48
N GLN A 204 14.72 -19.27 -8.61
CA GLN A 204 15.77 -20.17 -9.05
C GLN A 204 17.05 -19.36 -9.32
N ILE A 205 18.10 -19.67 -8.59
CA ILE A 205 19.46 -19.24 -8.92
C ILE A 205 19.92 -20.11 -10.10
N LEU A 206 20.19 -19.47 -11.24
CA LEU A 206 20.67 -20.16 -12.44
C LEU A 206 22.19 -20.25 -12.44
N ASN A 207 22.85 -19.16 -12.04
CA ASN A 207 24.30 -19.05 -11.87
C ASN A 207 24.64 -17.82 -11.00
N GLN A 208 25.92 -17.55 -10.80
CA GLN A 208 26.41 -16.43 -9.97
C GLN A 208 26.04 -15.02 -10.47
N PHE A 209 25.53 -14.90 -11.70
CA PHE A 209 25.14 -13.64 -12.34
C PHE A 209 23.65 -13.61 -12.70
N SER A 210 22.87 -14.65 -12.39
CA SER A 210 21.50 -14.77 -12.91
C SER A 210 20.58 -15.51 -11.95
N ILE A 211 19.44 -14.88 -11.69
CA ILE A 211 18.33 -15.42 -10.90
C ILE A 211 17.06 -15.27 -11.72
N LEU A 212 16.22 -16.31 -11.74
CA LEU A 212 14.88 -16.29 -12.30
C LEU A 212 13.86 -16.36 -11.16
N GLN A 213 12.89 -15.46 -11.14
CA GLN A 213 11.76 -15.52 -10.23
C GLN A 213 10.47 -15.60 -11.04
N SER A 214 9.55 -16.46 -10.61
CA SER A 214 8.23 -16.62 -11.24
C SER A 214 7.20 -16.83 -10.14
N GLY A 215 6.03 -16.23 -10.28
CA GLY A 215 4.99 -16.33 -9.27
C GLY A 215 3.61 -16.02 -9.83
N ILE A 216 2.61 -16.46 -9.07
CA ILE A 216 1.20 -16.19 -9.31
C ILE A 216 0.57 -15.71 -8.01
N SER A 217 -0.31 -14.73 -8.12
CA SER A 217 -1.09 -14.20 -7.01
C SER A 217 -2.55 -14.08 -7.40
N THR A 218 -3.42 -14.22 -6.42
CA THR A 218 -4.86 -13.94 -6.52
C THR A 218 -5.27 -13.00 -5.41
N ALA A 219 -6.22 -12.12 -5.71
CA ALA A 219 -6.85 -11.24 -4.74
C ALA A 219 -8.35 -11.22 -5.01
N ARG A 220 -9.13 -11.24 -3.94
CA ARG A 220 -10.59 -11.17 -3.97
C ARG A 220 -11.05 -10.11 -2.99
N ALA A 221 -11.91 -9.21 -3.44
CA ALA A 221 -12.56 -8.21 -2.62
C ALA A 221 -14.06 -8.52 -2.54
N SER A 222 -14.67 -8.31 -1.38
CA SER A 222 -16.12 -8.43 -1.22
C SER A 222 -16.70 -7.33 -0.33
N GLY A 223 -18.00 -7.07 -0.46
CA GLY A 223 -18.73 -6.05 0.30
C GLY A 223 -18.90 -4.75 -0.49
N PHE A 224 -18.78 -3.60 0.17
CA PHE A 224 -19.01 -2.30 -0.46
C PHE A 224 -17.81 -1.85 -1.31
N LEU A 225 -17.85 -2.19 -2.60
CA LEU A 225 -16.77 -1.89 -3.56
C LEU A 225 -17.02 -0.62 -4.39
N SER A 226 -18.19 0.01 -4.22
CA SER A 226 -18.56 1.25 -4.92
C SER A 226 -17.87 2.45 -4.29
N ASP A 227 -17.64 3.52 -5.06
CA ASP A 227 -17.05 4.75 -4.54
C ASP A 227 -18.09 5.56 -3.73
N PRO A 228 -17.89 5.76 -2.41
CA PRO A 228 -18.87 6.47 -1.58
C PRO A 228 -18.97 7.96 -1.91
N TYR A 229 -17.99 8.54 -2.61
CA TYR A 229 -17.97 9.95 -3.01
C TYR A 229 -18.58 10.20 -4.40
N LYS A 230 -18.96 9.14 -5.13
CA LYS A 230 -19.68 9.26 -6.41
C LYS A 230 -21.17 9.04 -6.22
N LEU A 231 -21.96 10.00 -6.71
CA LEU A 231 -23.43 9.93 -6.69
C LEU A 231 -23.99 8.75 -7.51
N VAL A 232 -23.29 8.34 -8.56
CA VAL A 232 -23.66 7.20 -9.41
C VAL A 232 -22.43 6.34 -9.64
N ASP A 233 -22.16 5.42 -8.71
CA ASP A 233 -21.21 4.31 -8.88
C ASP A 233 -21.84 3.05 -8.29
N ARG A 234 -22.04 2.02 -9.11
CA ARG A 234 -22.55 0.72 -8.68
C ARG A 234 -21.62 -0.35 -9.22
N ARG A 235 -20.86 -0.96 -8.32
CA ARG A 235 -19.94 -2.05 -8.64
C ARG A 235 -20.48 -3.38 -8.13
N PRO A 236 -20.03 -4.50 -8.71
CA PRO A 236 -20.30 -5.81 -8.12
C PRO A 236 -19.85 -5.84 -6.66
N GLU A 237 -20.55 -6.59 -5.83
CA GLU A 237 -20.20 -6.79 -4.41
C GLU A 237 -19.03 -7.76 -4.23
N GLU A 238 -18.49 -8.30 -5.32
CA GLU A 238 -17.38 -9.23 -5.33
C GLU A 238 -16.51 -9.02 -6.58
N ARG A 239 -15.18 -9.05 -6.42
CA ARG A 239 -14.23 -8.93 -7.54
C ARG A 239 -12.92 -9.64 -7.28
#